data_AF-A0A7W4UXK7-F1
#
_entry.id   AF-A0A7W4UXK7-F1
#
_cell.length_a   1.000
_cell.length_b   1.000
_cell.length_c   1.000
_cell.angle_alpha   90.00
_cell.angle_beta   90.00
_cell.angle_gamma   90.00
#
_symmetry.space_group_name_H-M   'P 1'
#
loop_
_entity.id
_entity.type
_entity.pdbx_description
1 polymer ?
#
loop_
_entity_poly.entity_id
_entity_poly.type
_entity_poly.pdbx_seq_one_letter_code
_entity_poly.pdbx_strand_id
1 'polypeptide(L)'
;MGFDTYVQIGDRIAADWRKQTGQLPRLLFSRDELVVEPGSNRKQVTTVEFQSTAATVLETLDANGFGWAACVAAYGNIRSGIVAEAMFRGLYWAKLEADGLDDIESTKQTESIVAAARSAGPSKDLEELGQLLAAQWLDPELEEVLLFEELLMDEPLEVSTTLMFKAKDAAEAMHKPLLPTLRAVESIVFLFGEARLVAWPLLICILAKHLPPETPITYVLTEGIREFGIGDRASANEFVDSYWTKTGASMADYAENLGLLFGALAQFQKGLGGQFWIGRAISALARVDELNADRAKSTNKARGDALEALVDAIVRAEGPELVLLERNFRTTEEEIDLILTNGLLHPFWAAQHSPIVLVECKNWAERVGIDALRVFESKLEDRAGLARVGIFVSMSGFTKPFKDRLKSVQSKSVGVIFAVTGDDLRALVSRRQRLTEWLRGEGALRAFGQ
;
A
#
# COMPACT_ATOMS: atom_id res chain seq x y z
N MET A 1 -7.75 -14.37 37.81
CA MET A 1 -9.09 -13.99 37.28
C MET A 1 -9.11 -14.56 35.87
N GLY A 2 -9.97 -15.56 35.61
CA GLY A 2 -9.86 -16.43 34.44
C GLY A 2 -10.08 -15.67 33.14
N PHE A 3 -9.18 -15.91 32.18
CA PHE A 3 -9.50 -15.73 30.77
C PHE A 3 -10.32 -16.95 30.35
N ASP A 4 -11.07 -16.91 29.24
CA ASP A 4 -11.84 -18.10 28.82
C ASP A 4 -11.24 -18.70 27.54
N THR A 5 -10.63 -17.85 26.70
CA THR A 5 -9.83 -18.28 25.55
C THR A 5 -8.66 -17.32 25.33
N TYR A 6 -7.55 -17.80 24.77
CA TYR A 6 -6.39 -16.97 24.43
C TYR A 6 -5.54 -17.55 23.31
N VAL A 7 -4.83 -16.70 22.57
CA VAL A 7 -3.74 -17.09 21.67
C VAL A 7 -2.42 -16.94 22.42
N GLN A 8 -1.60 -17.97 22.36
CA GLN A 8 -0.24 -18.00 22.87
C GLN A 8 0.73 -18.19 21.70
N ILE A 9 1.84 -17.46 21.70
CA ILE A 9 2.93 -17.59 20.72
C ILE A 9 4.22 -17.78 21.51
N GLY A 10 4.84 -18.94 21.39
CA GLY A 10 5.94 -19.34 22.27
C GLY A 10 5.46 -19.51 23.70
N ASP A 11 6.09 -18.81 24.62
CA ASP A 11 5.79 -18.77 26.05
C ASP A 11 4.95 -17.56 26.48
N ARG A 12 4.54 -16.71 25.53
CA ARG A 12 3.80 -15.46 25.79
C ARG A 12 2.36 -15.51 25.30
N ILE A 13 1.45 -14.91 26.07
CA ILE A 13 0.06 -14.71 25.67
C ILE A 13 0.00 -13.51 24.72
N ALA A 14 -0.44 -13.77 23.49
CA ALA A 14 -0.60 -12.78 22.42
C ALA A 14 -1.92 -12.02 22.52
N ALA A 15 -2.98 -12.72 22.90
CA ALA A 15 -4.33 -12.19 22.90
C ALA A 15 -5.19 -13.00 23.86
N ASP A 16 -6.09 -12.35 24.58
CA ASP A 16 -7.05 -13.04 25.43
C ASP A 16 -8.47 -12.52 25.22
N TRP A 17 -9.45 -13.38 25.50
CA TRP A 17 -10.86 -13.05 25.47
C TRP A 17 -11.54 -13.59 26.72
N ARG A 18 -12.27 -12.73 27.40
CA ARG A 18 -13.11 -13.11 28.54
C ARG A 18 -14.52 -13.42 28.06
N LYS A 19 -15.00 -14.61 28.37
CA LYS A 19 -16.35 -15.14 28.15
C LYS A 19 -16.81 -15.15 26.70
N GLN A 20 -15.86 -15.08 25.79
CA GLN A 20 -16.09 -15.06 24.35
C GLN A 20 -15.01 -15.86 23.67
N THR A 21 -15.35 -16.40 22.51
CA THR A 21 -14.42 -17.05 21.59
C THR A 21 -14.14 -16.08 20.44
N GLY A 22 -12.88 -15.79 20.12
CA GLY A 22 -12.52 -14.97 18.95
C GLY A 22 -12.94 -15.62 17.63
N GLN A 23 -12.99 -14.89 16.52
CA GLN A 23 -13.21 -15.48 15.17
C GLN A 23 -11.90 -15.90 14.50
N LEU A 24 -10.77 -15.48 15.08
CA LEU A 24 -9.41 -15.60 14.54
C LEU A 24 -8.85 -17.02 14.38
N PRO A 25 -9.16 -18.01 15.24
CA PRO A 25 -8.49 -19.31 15.18
C PRO A 25 -8.66 -20.02 13.84
N ARG A 26 -9.78 -19.81 13.15
CA ARG A 26 -10.00 -20.42 11.82
C ARG A 26 -9.07 -19.88 10.73
N LEU A 27 -8.48 -18.70 10.92
CA LEU A 27 -7.50 -18.12 10.00
C LEU A 27 -6.08 -18.64 10.25
N LEU A 28 -5.80 -19.11 11.46
CA LEU A 28 -4.47 -19.50 11.90
C LEU A 28 -4.29 -21.02 11.92
N PHE A 29 -5.37 -21.74 12.21
CA PHE A 29 -5.35 -23.17 12.44
C PHE A 29 -6.21 -23.93 11.45
N SER A 30 -5.91 -25.21 11.28
CA SER A 30 -6.78 -26.19 10.66
C SER A 30 -7.51 -27.01 11.73
N ARG A 31 -8.58 -27.71 11.33
CA ARG A 31 -9.41 -28.49 12.28
C ARG A 31 -8.66 -29.69 12.87
N ASP A 32 -7.72 -30.25 12.11
CA ASP A 32 -6.88 -31.38 12.48
C ASP A 32 -5.77 -31.03 13.48
N GLU A 33 -5.49 -29.74 13.68
CA GLU A 33 -4.59 -29.23 14.72
C GLU A 33 -5.25 -29.16 16.11
N LEU A 34 -6.50 -29.63 16.25
CA LEU A 34 -7.18 -29.71 17.54
C LEU A 34 -6.55 -30.76 18.44
N VAL A 35 -6.10 -30.33 19.60
CA VAL A 35 -5.63 -31.16 20.71
C VAL A 35 -6.68 -31.13 21.83
N VAL A 36 -7.06 -32.33 22.31
CA VAL A 36 -7.95 -32.51 23.46
C VAL A 36 -7.28 -33.45 24.45
N GLU A 37 -6.74 -32.92 25.54
CA GLU A 37 -6.06 -33.75 26.53
C GLU A 37 -7.02 -34.20 27.63
N PRO A 38 -6.98 -35.50 27.99
CA PRO A 38 -7.75 -36.02 29.09
C PRO A 38 -7.11 -35.60 30.42
N GLY A 39 -7.96 -35.23 31.37
CA GLY A 39 -7.56 -34.96 32.74
C GLY A 39 -7.14 -36.21 33.52
N SER A 40 -6.65 -35.96 34.73
CA SER A 40 -6.21 -36.99 35.69
C SER A 40 -7.27 -38.07 35.92
N ASN A 41 -8.55 -37.71 35.86
CA ASN A 41 -9.65 -38.66 35.66
C ASN A 41 -9.91 -38.77 34.15
N ARG A 42 -9.59 -39.91 33.53
CA ARG A 42 -9.68 -40.17 32.07
C ARG A 42 -11.02 -39.80 31.39
N LYS A 43 -12.05 -39.50 32.17
CA LYS A 43 -13.37 -39.04 31.69
C LYS A 43 -13.52 -37.52 31.59
N GLN A 44 -12.69 -36.75 32.29
CA GLN A 44 -12.71 -35.29 32.26
C GLN A 44 -11.70 -34.79 31.24
N VAL A 45 -11.99 -33.70 30.54
CA VAL A 45 -11.03 -33.00 29.68
C VAL A 45 -10.36 -31.91 30.49
N THR A 46 -9.05 -31.77 30.34
CA THR A 46 -8.25 -30.72 31.00
C THR A 46 -7.83 -29.61 30.09
N THR A 47 -7.67 -29.86 28.79
CA THR A 47 -7.26 -28.89 27.76
C THR A 47 -8.01 -29.18 26.45
N VAL A 48 -8.46 -28.11 25.80
CA VAL A 48 -9.01 -28.06 24.45
C VAL A 48 -8.33 -26.89 23.79
N GLU A 49 -7.50 -27.15 22.80
CA GLU A 49 -6.68 -26.13 22.17
C GLU A 49 -6.33 -26.51 20.74
N PHE A 50 -6.01 -25.52 19.92
CA PHE A 50 -5.37 -25.75 18.63
C PHE A 50 -3.87 -25.52 18.79
N GLN A 51 -3.06 -26.43 18.26
CA GLN A 51 -1.60 -26.32 18.29
C GLN A 51 -1.03 -26.32 16.88
N SER A 52 -0.22 -25.31 16.58
CA SER A 52 0.48 -25.19 15.32
C SER A 52 1.88 -24.61 15.54
N THR A 53 2.59 -24.35 14.44
CA THR A 53 3.89 -23.67 14.45
C THR A 53 3.80 -22.39 13.63
N ALA A 54 4.73 -21.45 13.84
CA ALA A 54 4.79 -20.23 13.03
C ALA A 54 4.81 -20.51 11.52
N ALA A 55 5.55 -21.54 11.07
CA ALA A 55 5.57 -21.95 9.67
C ALA A 55 4.20 -22.42 9.16
N THR A 56 3.55 -23.33 9.90
CA THR A 56 2.24 -23.88 9.51
C THR A 56 1.14 -22.81 9.57
N VAL A 57 1.20 -21.88 10.53
CA VAL A 57 0.28 -20.73 10.58
C VAL A 57 0.46 -19.83 9.35
N LEU A 58 1.69 -19.60 8.89
CA LEU A 58 1.93 -18.83 7.66
C LEU A 58 1.39 -19.53 6.42
N GLU A 59 1.53 -20.86 6.32
CA GLU A 59 0.94 -21.66 5.24
C GLU A 59 -0.59 -21.58 5.26
N THR A 60 -1.20 -21.69 6.44
CA THR A 60 -2.65 -21.55 6.62
C THR A 60 -3.13 -20.16 6.25
N LEU A 61 -2.43 -19.10 6.67
CA LEU A 61 -2.74 -17.73 6.28
C LEU A 61 -2.65 -17.53 4.77
N ASP A 62 -1.61 -18.06 4.11
CA ASP A 62 -1.44 -17.98 2.66
C ASP A 62 -2.57 -18.71 1.92
N ALA A 63 -2.93 -19.92 2.35
CA ALA A 63 -4.05 -20.68 1.80
C ALA A 63 -5.41 -19.97 1.94
N ASN A 64 -5.57 -19.12 2.97
CA ASN A 64 -6.75 -18.30 3.19
C ASN A 64 -6.67 -16.90 2.53
N GLY A 65 -5.61 -16.61 1.77
CA GLY A 65 -5.43 -15.33 1.07
C GLY A 65 -4.86 -14.20 1.94
N PHE A 66 -4.35 -14.52 3.13
CA PHE A 66 -3.69 -13.60 4.07
C PHE A 66 -2.17 -13.83 4.14
N GLY A 67 -1.58 -14.47 3.13
CA GLY A 67 -0.14 -14.70 3.06
C GLY A 67 0.67 -13.42 2.90
N TRP A 68 1.99 -13.55 2.92
CA TRP A 68 2.90 -12.39 2.91
C TRP A 68 2.69 -11.45 1.71
N ALA A 69 2.50 -12.00 0.51
CA ALA A 69 2.28 -11.20 -0.68
C ALA A 69 0.98 -10.36 -0.57
N ALA A 70 -0.09 -10.97 -0.05
CA ALA A 70 -1.35 -10.28 0.21
C ALA A 70 -1.19 -9.22 1.30
N CYS A 71 -0.44 -9.50 2.37
CA CYS A 71 -0.12 -8.54 3.42
C CYS A 71 0.64 -7.32 2.87
N VAL A 72 1.67 -7.54 2.04
CA VAL A 72 2.43 -6.46 1.39
C VAL A 72 1.56 -5.62 0.48
N ALA A 73 0.67 -6.25 -0.30
CA ALA A 73 -0.25 -5.55 -1.18
C ALA A 73 -1.31 -4.75 -0.40
N ALA A 74 -1.94 -5.36 0.61
CA ALA A 74 -2.90 -4.69 1.48
C ALA A 74 -2.27 -3.50 2.20
N TYR A 75 -1.12 -3.72 2.84
CA TYR A 75 -0.33 -2.65 3.46
C TYR A 75 0.01 -1.54 2.46
N GLY A 76 0.49 -1.88 1.25
CA GLY A 76 0.82 -0.91 0.22
C GLY A 76 -0.35 0.01 -0.18
N ASN A 77 -1.59 -0.47 -0.11
CA ASN A 77 -2.79 0.32 -0.40
C ASN A 77 -3.18 1.26 0.75
N ILE A 78 -2.96 0.85 2.00
CA ILE A 78 -3.28 1.67 3.19
C ILE A 78 -2.10 2.47 3.72
N ARG A 79 -0.92 2.29 3.12
CA ARG A 79 0.35 2.84 3.57
C ARG A 79 0.27 4.36 3.69
N SER A 80 0.11 4.82 4.93
CA SER A 80 0.24 6.22 5.33
C SER A 80 1.56 6.39 6.06
N GLY A 81 2.14 7.58 5.96
CA GLY A 81 3.30 7.97 6.76
C GLY A 81 3.22 9.43 7.17
N ILE A 82 2.04 10.04 7.19
CA ILE A 82 1.92 11.48 7.41
C ILE A 82 2.42 11.83 8.82
N VAL A 83 1.97 11.07 9.82
CA VAL A 83 2.36 11.28 11.23
C VAL A 83 3.79 10.78 11.45
N ALA A 84 4.11 9.58 10.95
CA ALA A 84 5.43 8.97 11.04
C ALA A 84 6.52 9.86 10.44
N GLU A 85 6.29 10.45 9.27
CA GLU A 85 7.24 11.34 8.62
C GLU A 85 7.36 12.67 9.37
N ALA A 86 6.26 13.26 9.83
CA ALA A 86 6.32 14.49 10.62
C ALA A 86 7.11 14.29 11.91
N MET A 87 6.88 13.18 12.60
CA MET A 87 7.60 12.79 13.81
C MET A 87 9.09 12.53 13.52
N PHE A 88 9.39 11.73 12.51
CA PHE A 88 10.77 11.42 12.10
C PHE A 88 11.54 12.70 11.71
N ARG A 89 10.89 13.62 10.98
CA ARG A 89 11.46 14.93 10.64
C ARG A 89 11.82 15.73 11.89
N GLY A 90 10.89 15.86 12.82
CA GLY A 90 11.12 16.60 14.07
C GLY A 90 12.27 16.02 14.88
N LEU A 91 12.35 14.69 15.01
CA LEU A 91 13.41 14.01 15.74
C LEU A 91 14.79 14.21 15.12
N TYR A 92 14.91 14.05 13.80
CA TYR A 92 16.18 14.24 13.11
C TYR A 92 16.61 15.71 13.10
N TRP A 93 15.67 16.63 12.87
CA TRP A 93 15.97 18.06 12.92
C TRP A 93 16.50 18.47 14.31
N ALA A 94 15.83 18.04 15.38
CA ALA A 94 16.28 18.31 16.76
C ALA A 94 17.65 17.69 17.07
N LYS A 95 17.94 16.50 16.53
CA LYS A 95 19.25 15.86 16.69
C LYS A 95 20.36 16.66 15.99
N LEU A 96 20.12 17.11 14.75
CA LEU A 96 21.10 17.89 13.98
C LEU A 96 21.36 19.26 14.61
N GLU A 97 20.31 19.90 15.15
CA GLU A 97 20.45 21.13 15.93
C GLU A 97 21.31 20.90 17.19
N ALA A 98 21.10 19.80 17.91
CA ALA A 98 21.92 19.41 19.06
C ALA A 98 23.39 19.13 18.69
N ASP A 99 23.64 18.66 17.46
CA ASP A 99 24.98 18.46 16.89
C ASP A 99 25.61 19.78 16.37
N GLY A 100 24.93 20.92 16.53
CA GLY A 100 25.45 22.25 16.23
C GLY A 100 25.29 22.72 14.78
N LEU A 101 24.44 22.05 13.99
CA LEU A 101 24.12 22.50 12.64
C LEU A 101 23.17 23.70 12.68
N ASP A 102 23.32 24.62 11.72
CA ASP A 102 22.34 25.69 11.54
C ASP A 102 21.00 25.14 11.01
N ASP A 103 19.95 25.95 11.15
CA ASP A 103 18.57 25.55 10.80
C ASP A 103 18.42 25.16 9.31
N ILE A 104 19.15 25.83 8.42
CA ILE A 104 19.06 25.60 6.97
C ILE A 104 19.69 24.24 6.63
N GLU A 105 20.88 23.96 7.16
CA GLU A 105 21.58 22.70 6.93
C GLU A 105 20.87 21.53 7.62
N SER A 106 20.35 21.73 8.83
CA SER A 106 19.54 20.74 9.55
C SER A 106 18.28 20.34 8.77
N THR A 107 17.58 21.34 8.21
CA THR A 107 16.40 21.11 7.35
C THR A 107 16.77 20.32 6.10
N LYS A 108 17.83 20.73 5.38
CA LYS A 108 18.26 20.10 4.14
C LYS A 108 18.69 18.64 4.35
N GLN A 109 19.43 18.36 5.42
CA GLN A 109 19.85 16.99 5.75
C GLN A 109 18.66 16.14 6.18
N THR A 110 17.75 16.67 7.00
CA THR A 110 16.51 15.98 7.38
C THR A 110 15.67 15.60 6.16
N GLU A 111 15.47 16.52 5.21
CA GLU A 111 14.76 16.22 3.95
C GLU A 111 15.45 15.11 3.15
N SER A 112 16.80 15.13 3.10
CA SER A 112 17.55 14.10 2.38
C SER A 112 17.39 12.73 3.01
N ILE A 113 17.42 12.65 4.35
CA ILE A 113 17.24 11.39 5.10
C ILE A 113 15.81 10.87 4.91
N VAL A 114 14.80 11.74 5.02
CA VAL A 114 13.40 11.36 4.81
C VAL A 114 13.18 10.91 3.37
N ALA A 115 13.74 11.61 2.38
CA ALA A 115 13.64 11.22 0.97
C ALA A 115 14.27 9.85 0.72
N ALA A 116 15.43 9.56 1.33
CA ALA A 116 16.05 8.24 1.26
C ALA A 116 15.14 7.17 1.90
N ALA A 117 14.59 7.42 3.08
CA ALA A 117 13.72 6.46 3.78
C ALA A 117 12.32 6.30 3.14
N ARG A 118 11.85 7.27 2.35
CA ARG A 118 10.65 7.15 1.49
C ARG A 118 10.83 6.18 0.33
N SER A 119 12.07 5.92 -0.10
CA SER A 119 12.35 4.98 -1.19
C SER A 119 12.12 3.52 -0.80
N ALA A 120 12.05 3.21 0.51
CA ALA A 120 11.67 1.90 0.99
C ALA A 120 10.27 1.53 0.48
N GLY A 121 10.14 0.33 -0.07
CA GLY A 121 8.86 -0.19 -0.55
C GLY A 121 7.99 -0.76 0.58
N PRO A 122 6.71 -1.08 0.31
CA PRO A 122 5.80 -1.66 1.29
C PRO A 122 6.33 -2.91 2.01
N SER A 123 7.00 -3.83 1.28
CA SER A 123 7.63 -5.02 1.87
C SER A 123 8.68 -4.66 2.91
N LYS A 124 9.47 -3.62 2.64
CA LYS A 124 10.55 -3.21 3.53
C LYS A 124 10.02 -2.65 4.84
N ASP A 125 8.94 -1.87 4.79
CA ASP A 125 8.30 -1.34 6.00
C ASP A 125 7.78 -2.48 6.89
N LEU A 126 7.11 -3.47 6.29
CA LEU A 126 6.61 -4.63 7.02
C LEU A 126 7.75 -5.53 7.54
N GLU A 127 8.84 -5.69 6.81
CA GLU A 127 10.03 -6.43 7.27
C GLU A 127 10.64 -5.77 8.51
N GLU A 128 10.79 -4.44 8.52
CA GLU A 128 11.36 -3.74 9.68
C GLU A 128 10.42 -3.80 10.89
N LEU A 129 9.10 -3.71 10.67
CA LEU A 129 8.12 -3.92 11.72
C LEU A 129 8.16 -5.36 12.25
N GLY A 130 8.13 -6.36 11.37
CA GLY A 130 8.13 -7.77 11.77
C GLY A 130 9.39 -8.17 12.52
N GLN A 131 10.55 -7.67 12.10
CA GLN A 131 11.79 -7.86 12.84
C GLN A 131 11.77 -7.20 14.22
N LEU A 132 11.20 -5.99 14.34
CA LEU A 132 11.04 -5.32 15.62
C LEU A 132 10.13 -6.12 16.54
N LEU A 133 8.95 -6.53 16.05
CA LEU A 133 7.98 -7.31 16.82
C LEU A 133 8.58 -8.64 17.26
N ALA A 134 9.21 -9.39 16.37
CA ALA A 134 9.85 -10.67 16.71
C ALA A 134 10.99 -10.50 17.72
N ALA A 135 11.79 -9.44 17.59
CA ALA A 135 12.87 -9.18 18.52
C ALA A 135 12.35 -8.81 19.92
N GLN A 136 11.27 -8.02 20.03
CA GLN A 136 10.61 -7.79 21.33
C GLN A 136 9.95 -9.06 21.87
N TRP A 137 9.34 -9.86 20.99
CA TRP A 137 8.65 -11.10 21.38
C TRP A 137 9.61 -12.14 21.97
N LEU A 138 10.81 -12.25 21.40
CA LEU A 138 11.82 -13.23 21.80
C LEU A 138 12.74 -12.74 22.92
N ASP A 139 12.61 -11.50 23.37
CA ASP A 139 13.45 -10.95 24.45
C ASP A 139 12.88 -11.37 25.81
N PRO A 140 13.54 -12.29 26.56
CA PRO A 140 13.01 -12.77 27.84
C PRO A 140 13.02 -11.70 28.94
N GLU A 141 13.76 -10.61 28.77
CA GLU A 141 13.86 -9.52 29.77
C GLU A 141 12.69 -8.53 29.66
N LEU A 142 11.93 -8.55 28.56
CA LEU A 142 10.75 -7.72 28.39
C LEU A 142 9.53 -8.37 29.06
N GLU A 143 9.02 -7.78 30.14
CA GLU A 143 7.77 -8.25 30.78
C GLU A 143 6.55 -8.08 29.86
N GLU A 144 6.49 -7.01 29.06
CA GLU A 144 5.38 -6.69 28.15
C GLU A 144 5.88 -6.46 26.72
N VAL A 145 5.22 -7.04 25.72
CA VAL A 145 5.51 -6.77 24.31
C VAL A 145 4.66 -5.59 23.84
N LEU A 146 5.09 -4.39 24.26
CA LEU A 146 4.34 -3.13 24.12
C LEU A 146 3.67 -2.93 22.76
N LEU A 147 4.38 -3.14 21.64
CA LEU A 147 3.81 -2.87 20.32
C LEU A 147 2.79 -3.91 19.87
N PHE A 148 3.03 -5.19 20.17
CA PHE A 148 2.14 -6.24 19.73
C PHE A 148 0.87 -6.24 20.58
N GLU A 149 1.01 -6.22 21.91
CA GLU A 149 -0.12 -6.25 22.84
C GLU A 149 -1.04 -5.02 22.68
N GLU A 150 -0.48 -3.81 22.53
CA GLU A 150 -1.28 -2.60 22.35
C GLU A 150 -2.07 -2.59 21.04
N LEU A 151 -1.50 -3.15 19.96
CA LEU A 151 -2.22 -3.28 18.68
C LEU A 151 -3.40 -4.26 18.78
N LEU A 152 -3.35 -5.18 19.74
CA LEU A 152 -4.33 -6.24 19.90
C LEU A 152 -5.43 -5.94 20.94
N MET A 153 -5.28 -4.91 21.77
CA MET A 153 -6.31 -4.57 22.76
C MET A 153 -7.64 -4.13 22.12
N ASP A 154 -8.77 -4.54 22.71
CA ASP A 154 -10.15 -4.28 22.21
C ASP A 154 -10.62 -2.83 22.38
N GLU A 155 -9.86 -1.99 23.08
CA GLU A 155 -10.20 -0.58 23.25
C GLU A 155 -9.83 0.22 21.99
N PRO A 156 -10.61 1.26 21.63
CA PRO A 156 -10.21 2.21 20.61
C PRO A 156 -8.83 2.75 20.99
N LEU A 157 -7.86 2.67 20.09
CA LEU A 157 -6.52 3.21 20.32
C LEU A 157 -6.62 4.74 20.50
N GLU A 158 -6.81 5.18 21.74
CA GLU A 158 -6.78 6.60 22.10
C GLU A 158 -5.34 7.09 21.95
N VAL A 159 -5.12 7.83 20.85
CA VAL A 159 -3.91 8.58 20.51
C VAL A 159 -2.77 7.73 19.92
N SER A 160 -2.74 7.69 18.57
CA SER A 160 -1.66 7.11 17.76
C SER A 160 -0.26 7.58 18.17
N THR A 161 -0.12 8.79 18.71
CA THR A 161 1.18 9.38 19.06
C THR A 161 1.93 8.63 20.16
N THR A 162 1.25 8.12 21.20
CA THR A 162 1.92 7.39 22.30
C THR A 162 2.55 6.10 21.79
N LEU A 163 1.78 5.33 21.03
CA LEU A 163 2.25 4.09 20.41
C LEU A 163 3.40 4.35 19.42
N MET A 164 3.36 5.47 18.70
CA MET A 164 4.45 5.90 17.82
C MET A 164 5.74 6.23 18.58
N PHE A 165 5.65 6.84 19.77
CA PHE A 165 6.83 7.06 20.63
C PHE A 165 7.39 5.74 21.17
N LYS A 166 6.53 4.81 21.60
CA LYS A 166 6.98 3.46 22.00
C LYS A 166 7.66 2.73 20.85
N ALA A 167 7.09 2.82 19.65
CA ALA A 167 7.66 2.23 18.44
C ALA A 167 9.01 2.84 18.09
N LYS A 168 9.16 4.15 18.26
CA LYS A 168 10.44 4.86 18.07
C LYS A 168 11.48 4.34 19.04
N ASP A 169 11.18 4.34 20.34
CA ASP A 169 12.15 3.96 21.37
C ASP A 169 12.57 2.50 21.21
N ALA A 170 11.61 1.61 20.89
CA ALA A 170 11.90 0.20 20.58
C ALA A 170 12.76 0.04 19.32
N ALA A 171 12.45 0.77 18.24
CA ALA A 171 13.25 0.75 17.02
C ALA A 171 14.68 1.23 17.28
N GLU A 172 14.88 2.30 18.05
CA GLU A 172 16.20 2.82 18.40
C GLU A 172 17.00 1.85 19.26
N ALA A 173 16.38 1.26 20.28
CA ALA A 173 16.99 0.25 21.15
C ALA A 173 17.48 -0.97 20.37
N MET A 174 16.77 -1.34 19.30
CA MET A 174 17.10 -2.48 18.44
C MET A 174 17.83 -2.10 17.15
N HIS A 175 18.28 -0.84 17.03
CA HIS A 175 18.98 -0.30 15.86
C HIS A 175 18.23 -0.54 14.52
N LYS A 176 16.90 -0.46 14.54
CA LYS A 176 16.04 -0.58 13.36
C LYS A 176 15.88 0.76 12.63
N PRO A 177 15.68 0.76 11.30
CA PRO A 177 15.37 1.96 10.55
C PRO A 177 14.05 2.59 11.01
N LEU A 178 14.14 3.77 11.62
CA LEU A 178 13.02 4.39 12.32
C LEU A 178 11.82 4.69 11.40
N LEU A 179 12.02 5.35 10.24
CA LEU A 179 10.87 5.74 9.40
C LEU A 179 10.07 4.56 8.82
N PRO A 180 10.68 3.52 8.20
CA PRO A 180 9.96 2.33 7.75
C PRO A 180 9.11 1.69 8.86
N THR A 181 9.70 1.52 10.04
CA THR A 181 9.02 0.95 11.21
C THR A 181 7.85 1.84 11.66
N LEU A 182 8.09 3.13 11.88
CA LEU A 182 7.04 4.07 12.32
C LEU A 182 5.89 4.17 11.31
N ARG A 183 6.21 4.18 10.02
CA ARG A 183 5.21 4.19 8.94
C ARG A 183 4.38 2.91 8.92
N ALA A 184 5.00 1.76 9.18
CA ALA A 184 4.31 0.49 9.33
C ALA A 184 3.34 0.52 10.51
N VAL A 185 3.80 0.97 11.67
CA VAL A 185 2.96 1.12 12.88
C VAL A 185 1.79 2.06 12.63
N GLU A 186 2.01 3.26 12.09
CA GLU A 186 0.94 4.23 11.78
C GLU A 186 -0.17 3.60 10.91
N SER A 187 0.21 2.93 9.83
CA SER A 187 -0.76 2.37 8.89
C SER A 187 -1.50 1.17 9.49
N ILE A 188 -0.82 0.32 10.26
CA ILE A 188 -1.44 -0.83 10.93
C ILE A 188 -2.42 -0.35 12.00
N VAL A 189 -2.06 0.65 12.81
CA VAL A 189 -2.98 1.27 13.78
C VAL A 189 -4.24 1.79 13.09
N PHE A 190 -4.08 2.48 11.95
CA PHE A 190 -5.22 2.95 11.17
C PHE A 190 -6.08 1.78 10.67
N LEU A 191 -5.47 0.70 10.17
CA LEU A 191 -6.19 -0.50 9.76
C LEU A 191 -6.95 -1.17 10.91
N PHE A 192 -6.37 -1.21 12.12
CA PHE A 192 -7.05 -1.74 13.30
C PHE A 192 -8.29 -0.90 13.69
N GLY A 193 -8.23 0.41 13.50
CA GLY A 193 -9.38 1.30 13.71
C GLY A 193 -10.52 1.09 12.71
N GLU A 194 -10.21 0.79 11.45
CA GLU A 194 -11.19 0.71 10.36
C GLU A 194 -11.67 -0.73 10.07
N ALA A 195 -10.77 -1.72 10.16
CA ALA A 195 -11.00 -3.09 9.71
C ALA A 195 -10.24 -4.13 10.57
N ARG A 196 -10.50 -4.11 11.87
CA ARG A 196 -9.85 -4.97 12.89
C ARG A 196 -9.72 -6.45 12.50
N LEU A 197 -10.79 -7.07 11.99
CA LEU A 197 -10.78 -8.49 11.60
C LEU A 197 -9.82 -8.81 10.43
N VAL A 198 -9.47 -7.81 9.61
CA VAL A 198 -8.43 -7.91 8.58
C VAL A 198 -7.06 -7.59 9.16
N ALA A 199 -6.98 -6.61 10.05
CA ALA A 199 -5.72 -6.16 10.64
C ALA A 199 -4.99 -7.26 11.45
N TRP A 200 -5.76 -8.07 12.17
CA TRP A 200 -5.26 -9.19 12.98
C TRP A 200 -4.42 -10.22 12.21
N PRO A 201 -4.96 -10.91 11.19
CA PRO A 201 -4.19 -11.90 10.43
C PRO A 201 -2.97 -11.26 9.73
N LEU A 202 -3.05 -9.98 9.34
CA LEU A 202 -1.90 -9.24 8.84
C LEU A 202 -0.81 -9.10 9.90
N LEU A 203 -1.15 -8.66 11.11
CA LEU A 203 -0.18 -8.50 12.20
C LEU A 203 0.46 -9.84 12.61
N ILE A 204 -0.34 -10.91 12.68
CA ILE A 204 0.18 -12.25 12.95
C ILE A 204 1.08 -12.73 11.81
N CYS A 205 0.71 -12.51 10.54
CA CYS A 205 1.59 -12.82 9.41
C CYS A 205 2.94 -12.08 9.50
N ILE A 206 2.90 -10.79 9.85
CA ILE A 206 4.09 -9.94 10.04
C ILE A 206 4.96 -10.49 11.17
N LEU A 207 4.40 -10.82 12.34
CA LEU A 207 5.18 -11.40 13.44
C LEU A 207 5.71 -12.80 13.09
N ALA A 208 4.83 -13.72 12.70
CA ALA A 208 5.16 -15.13 12.46
C ALA A 208 6.23 -15.32 11.38
N LYS A 209 6.25 -14.47 10.34
CA LYS A 209 7.30 -14.48 9.30
C LYS A 209 8.71 -14.29 9.87
N HIS A 210 8.82 -13.59 10.99
CA HIS A 210 10.10 -13.23 11.61
C HIS A 210 10.41 -14.01 12.88
N LEU A 211 9.53 -14.93 13.30
CA LEU A 211 9.80 -15.89 14.37
C LEU A 211 10.52 -17.14 13.84
N PRO A 212 11.21 -17.91 14.71
CA PRO A 212 11.66 -19.25 14.36
C PRO A 212 10.50 -20.11 13.83
N PRO A 213 10.67 -20.84 12.70
CA PRO A 213 9.60 -21.61 12.06
C PRO A 213 8.84 -22.56 13.01
N GLU A 214 9.57 -23.15 13.96
CA GLU A 214 9.10 -24.09 14.96
C GLU A 214 8.45 -23.45 16.19
N THR A 215 8.40 -22.11 16.28
CA THR A 215 7.79 -21.40 17.41
C THR A 215 6.35 -21.86 17.56
N PRO A 216 5.96 -22.45 18.71
CA PRO A 216 4.61 -22.96 18.88
C PRO A 216 3.62 -21.80 18.91
N ILE A 217 2.50 -21.96 18.22
CA ILE A 217 1.36 -21.05 18.29
C ILE A 217 0.17 -21.87 18.74
N THR A 218 -0.44 -21.48 19.84
CA THR A 218 -1.50 -22.24 20.49
C THR A 218 -2.71 -21.36 20.69
N TYR A 219 -3.91 -21.86 20.39
CA TYR A 219 -5.14 -21.20 20.79
C TYR A 219 -5.89 -22.05 21.80
N VAL A 220 -5.89 -21.58 23.05
CA VAL A 220 -6.45 -22.28 24.19
C VAL A 220 -7.93 -21.92 24.33
N LEU A 221 -8.80 -22.92 24.29
CA LEU A 221 -10.26 -22.78 24.48
C LEU A 221 -10.70 -23.10 25.93
N THR A 222 -9.74 -23.41 26.80
CA THR A 222 -10.00 -24.33 27.90
C THR A 222 -10.41 -23.70 29.22
N GLU A 223 -10.01 -22.46 29.49
CA GLU A 223 -10.22 -21.89 30.83
C GLU A 223 -11.72 -21.71 31.19
N GLY A 224 -12.64 -21.86 30.22
CA GLY A 224 -14.10 -21.90 30.39
C GLY A 224 -14.78 -23.27 30.16
N ILE A 225 -14.08 -24.41 30.11
CA ILE A 225 -14.63 -25.74 29.76
C ILE A 225 -15.98 -26.07 30.42
N ARG A 226 -16.13 -25.74 31.71
CA ARG A 226 -17.37 -26.00 32.46
C ARG A 226 -18.51 -25.07 32.05
N GLU A 227 -18.19 -23.82 31.74
CA GLU A 227 -19.17 -22.83 31.28
C GLU A 227 -19.71 -23.18 29.88
N PHE A 228 -18.87 -23.80 29.05
CA PHE A 228 -19.25 -24.31 27.72
C PHE A 228 -19.85 -25.72 27.74
N GLY A 229 -20.01 -26.35 28.91
CA GLY A 229 -20.58 -27.70 29.04
C GLY A 229 -19.70 -28.82 28.48
N ILE A 230 -18.40 -28.58 28.33
CA ILE A 230 -17.43 -29.57 27.86
C ILE A 230 -17.09 -30.49 29.03
N GLY A 231 -17.61 -31.73 29.02
CA GLY A 231 -17.41 -32.69 30.10
C GLY A 231 -16.39 -33.78 29.78
N ASP A 232 -16.29 -34.13 28.51
CA ASP A 232 -15.52 -35.24 27.97
C ASP A 232 -15.03 -34.93 26.55
N ARG A 233 -14.28 -35.88 25.95
CA ARG A 233 -13.73 -35.70 24.60
C ARG A 233 -14.82 -35.57 23.52
N ALA A 234 -15.98 -36.17 23.71
CA ALA A 234 -17.06 -36.12 22.73
C ALA A 234 -17.68 -34.72 22.69
N SER A 235 -18.06 -34.20 23.86
CA SER A 235 -18.57 -32.82 24.02
C SER A 235 -17.55 -31.75 23.62
N ALA A 236 -16.24 -31.99 23.84
CA ALA A 236 -15.18 -31.11 23.33
C ALA A 236 -15.18 -31.03 21.79
N ASN A 237 -15.26 -32.18 21.11
CA ASN A 237 -15.32 -32.20 19.64
C ASN A 237 -16.60 -31.56 19.11
N GLU A 238 -17.76 -31.83 19.72
CA GLU A 238 -19.02 -31.22 19.33
C GLU A 238 -18.99 -29.69 19.48
N PHE A 239 -18.45 -29.20 20.61
CA PHE A 239 -18.25 -27.78 20.84
C PHE A 239 -17.35 -27.17 19.76
N VAL A 240 -16.20 -27.78 19.50
CA VAL A 240 -15.24 -27.29 18.50
C VAL A 240 -15.86 -27.30 17.12
N ASP A 241 -16.59 -28.35 16.72
CA ASP A 241 -17.22 -28.42 15.40
C ASP A 241 -18.30 -27.34 15.23
N SER A 242 -19.12 -27.12 16.25
CA SER A 242 -20.09 -26.02 16.29
C SER A 242 -19.40 -24.65 16.20
N TYR A 243 -18.36 -24.44 17.00
CA TYR A 243 -17.57 -23.21 17.01
C TYR A 243 -16.89 -22.95 15.66
N TRP A 244 -16.25 -23.98 15.09
CA TRP A 244 -15.57 -23.95 13.79
C TRP A 244 -16.51 -23.61 12.65
N THR A 245 -17.71 -24.18 12.68
CA THR A 245 -18.76 -23.94 11.68
C THR A 245 -19.28 -22.51 11.77
N LYS A 246 -19.61 -22.04 12.99
CA LYS A 246 -20.15 -20.69 13.22
C LYS A 246 -19.14 -19.59 12.89
N THR A 247 -17.90 -19.72 13.34
CA THR A 247 -16.83 -18.75 13.01
C THR A 247 -16.55 -18.73 11.52
N GLY A 248 -16.62 -19.90 10.87
CA GLY A 248 -16.56 -20.01 9.42
C GLY A 248 -17.58 -19.20 8.66
N ALA A 249 -18.85 -19.38 9.03
CA ALA A 249 -19.94 -18.63 8.41
C ALA A 249 -19.74 -17.12 8.63
N SER A 250 -19.44 -16.70 9.86
CA SER A 250 -19.22 -15.28 10.16
C SER A 250 -18.04 -14.68 9.39
N MET A 251 -16.94 -15.42 9.23
CA MET A 251 -15.78 -14.96 8.45
C MET A 251 -16.10 -14.88 6.96
N ALA A 252 -16.85 -15.85 6.42
CA ALA A 252 -17.30 -15.82 5.03
C ALA A 252 -18.23 -14.61 4.80
N ASP A 253 -19.20 -14.39 5.69
CA ASP A 253 -20.11 -13.23 5.64
C ASP A 253 -19.33 -11.91 5.73
N TYR A 254 -18.31 -11.84 6.59
CA TYR A 254 -17.47 -10.64 6.72
C TYR A 254 -16.64 -10.39 5.46
N ALA A 255 -16.01 -11.43 4.90
CA ALA A 255 -15.26 -11.34 3.65
C ALA A 255 -16.16 -10.96 2.46
N GLU A 256 -17.37 -11.52 2.39
CA GLU A 256 -18.37 -11.16 1.39
C GLU A 256 -18.78 -9.69 1.53
N ASN A 257 -19.09 -9.23 2.74
CA ASN A 257 -19.45 -7.83 3.00
C ASN A 257 -18.31 -6.86 2.67
N LEU A 258 -17.06 -7.20 2.98
CA LEU A 258 -15.90 -6.44 2.54
C LEU A 258 -15.76 -6.42 1.02
N GLY A 259 -15.94 -7.57 0.37
CA GLY A 259 -15.96 -7.66 -1.09
C GLY A 259 -17.05 -6.79 -1.72
N LEU A 260 -18.26 -6.80 -1.16
CA LEU A 260 -19.37 -5.94 -1.57
C LEU A 260 -19.05 -4.46 -1.34
N LEU A 261 -18.46 -4.09 -0.19
CA LEU A 261 -18.06 -2.72 0.12
C LEU A 261 -16.97 -2.24 -0.85
N PHE A 262 -15.90 -3.00 -1.03
CA PHE A 262 -14.83 -2.65 -1.98
C PHE A 262 -15.35 -2.63 -3.41
N GLY A 263 -16.25 -3.54 -3.78
CA GLY A 263 -16.94 -3.52 -5.07
C GLY A 263 -17.78 -2.26 -5.25
N ALA A 264 -18.56 -1.87 -4.23
CA ALA A 264 -19.36 -0.66 -4.21
C ALA A 264 -18.49 0.60 -4.25
N LEU A 265 -17.37 0.64 -3.53
CA LEU A 265 -16.41 1.74 -3.55
C LEU A 265 -15.72 1.85 -4.92
N ALA A 266 -15.31 0.72 -5.52
CA ALA A 266 -14.75 0.70 -6.85
C ALA A 266 -15.78 1.15 -7.90
N GLN A 267 -17.05 0.74 -7.76
CA GLN A 267 -18.14 1.19 -8.62
C GLN A 267 -18.46 2.67 -8.40
N PHE A 268 -18.45 3.14 -7.15
CA PHE A 268 -18.61 4.55 -6.80
C PHE A 268 -17.49 5.38 -7.42
N GLN A 269 -16.23 4.93 -7.30
CA GLN A 269 -15.07 5.56 -7.93
C GLN A 269 -15.20 5.61 -9.45
N LYS A 270 -15.69 4.54 -10.10
CA LYS A 270 -16.01 4.52 -11.54
C LYS A 270 -17.16 5.46 -11.88
N GLY A 271 -18.09 5.67 -10.95
CA GLY A 271 -19.22 6.59 -11.07
C GLY A 271 -18.89 8.06 -10.74
N LEU A 272 -17.69 8.36 -10.23
CA LEU A 272 -17.24 9.73 -10.03
C LEU A 272 -17.16 10.41 -11.39
N GLY A 273 -18.09 11.33 -11.64
CA GLY A 273 -18.17 12.06 -12.89
C GLY A 273 -16.94 12.94 -13.13
N GLY A 274 -16.74 13.36 -14.39
CA GLY A 274 -15.59 14.16 -14.81
C GLY A 274 -15.37 15.44 -13.98
N GLN A 275 -16.42 16.04 -13.38
CA GLN A 275 -16.27 17.21 -12.51
C GLN A 275 -15.44 16.94 -11.25
N PHE A 276 -15.53 15.74 -10.66
CA PHE A 276 -14.70 15.37 -9.50
C PHE A 276 -13.22 15.29 -9.89
N TRP A 277 -12.93 14.61 -11.00
CA TRP A 277 -11.58 14.46 -11.51
C TRP A 277 -10.99 15.79 -12.00
N ILE A 278 -11.80 16.69 -12.55
CA ILE A 278 -11.41 18.08 -12.83
C ILE A 278 -11.03 18.81 -11.53
N GLY A 279 -11.82 18.67 -10.46
CA GLY A 279 -11.47 19.21 -9.14
C GLY A 279 -10.13 18.68 -8.64
N ARG A 280 -9.90 17.37 -8.78
CA ARG A 280 -8.61 16.75 -8.44
C ARG A 280 -7.46 17.26 -9.31
N ALA A 281 -7.69 17.48 -10.61
CA ALA A 281 -6.71 18.04 -11.52
C ALA A 281 -6.35 19.49 -11.16
N ILE A 282 -7.32 20.30 -10.72
CA ILE A 282 -7.08 21.66 -10.19
C ILE A 282 -6.15 21.60 -8.98
N SER A 283 -6.44 20.75 -8.00
CA SER A 283 -5.59 20.60 -6.81
C SER A 283 -4.20 20.06 -7.16
N ALA A 284 -4.12 19.09 -8.06
CA ALA A 284 -2.84 18.53 -8.50
C ALA A 284 -2.01 19.56 -9.28
N LEU A 285 -2.64 20.38 -10.12
CA LEU A 285 -1.97 21.47 -10.84
C LEU A 285 -1.42 22.51 -9.86
N ALA A 286 -2.21 22.92 -8.87
CA ALA A 286 -1.74 23.84 -7.83
C ALA A 286 -0.52 23.27 -7.09
N ARG A 287 -0.51 21.96 -6.80
CA ARG A 287 0.66 21.30 -6.18
C ARG A 287 1.88 21.28 -7.11
N VAL A 288 1.69 21.03 -8.40
CA VAL A 288 2.79 21.08 -9.39
C VAL A 288 3.37 22.50 -9.46
N ASP A 289 2.52 23.52 -9.49
CA ASP A 289 2.95 24.92 -9.53
C ASP A 289 3.66 25.34 -8.24
N GLU A 290 3.16 24.94 -7.05
CA GLU A 290 3.81 25.15 -5.76
C GLU A 290 5.22 24.54 -5.73
N LEU A 291 5.36 23.27 -6.13
CA LEU A 291 6.65 22.58 -6.16
C LEU A 291 7.62 23.20 -7.17
N ASN A 292 7.10 23.82 -8.24
CA ASN A 292 7.88 24.48 -9.26
C ASN A 292 8.22 25.94 -8.93
N ALA A 293 7.47 26.60 -8.04
CA ALA A 293 7.73 27.97 -7.60
C ALA A 293 9.06 28.08 -6.84
N ASP A 294 9.38 27.06 -6.03
CA ASP A 294 10.67 26.95 -5.35
C ASP A 294 11.26 25.54 -5.55
N ARG A 295 11.89 25.35 -6.71
CA ARG A 295 12.53 24.07 -7.08
C ARG A 295 13.68 23.66 -6.17
N ALA A 296 14.26 24.59 -5.39
CA ALA A 296 15.29 24.24 -4.42
C ALA A 296 14.72 23.49 -3.21
N LYS A 297 13.44 23.73 -2.87
CA LYS A 297 12.73 23.08 -1.76
C LYS A 297 11.98 21.80 -2.14
N SER A 298 12.12 21.33 -3.37
CA SER A 298 11.45 20.11 -3.83
C SER A 298 12.41 19.18 -4.57
N THR A 299 12.22 17.88 -4.40
CA THR A 299 13.03 16.86 -5.08
C THR A 299 12.53 16.64 -6.51
N ASN A 300 13.40 16.14 -7.40
CA ASN A 300 12.99 15.72 -8.75
C ASN A 300 11.87 14.68 -8.71
N LYS A 301 11.94 13.74 -7.76
CA LYS A 301 10.92 12.72 -7.58
C LYS A 301 9.57 13.33 -7.17
N ALA A 302 9.54 14.18 -6.14
CA ALA A 302 8.30 14.82 -5.71
C ALA A 302 7.63 15.62 -6.85
N ARG A 303 8.44 16.28 -7.69
CA ARG A 303 7.98 16.99 -8.89
C ARG A 303 7.46 16.06 -9.98
N GLY A 304 8.11 14.91 -10.18
CA GLY A 304 7.67 13.85 -11.11
C GLY A 304 6.33 13.27 -10.67
N ASP A 305 6.27 12.77 -9.43
CA ASP A 305 5.09 12.17 -8.82
C ASP A 305 3.88 13.14 -8.87
N ALA A 306 4.12 14.45 -8.66
CA ALA A 306 3.08 15.48 -8.75
C ALA A 306 2.57 15.69 -10.19
N LEU A 307 3.47 15.70 -11.18
CA LEU A 307 3.08 15.82 -12.58
C LEU A 307 2.29 14.58 -13.05
N GLU A 308 2.72 13.39 -12.67
CA GLU A 308 1.99 12.15 -12.95
C GLU A 308 0.60 12.16 -12.31
N ALA A 309 0.48 12.63 -11.06
CA ALA A 309 -0.81 12.76 -10.39
C ALA A 309 -1.76 13.75 -11.09
N LEU A 310 -1.22 14.85 -11.63
CA LEU A 310 -1.98 15.78 -12.45
C LEU A 310 -2.47 15.13 -13.75
N VAL A 311 -1.58 14.44 -14.47
CA VAL A 311 -1.93 13.80 -15.75
C VAL A 311 -2.93 12.65 -15.53
N ASP A 312 -2.77 11.86 -14.47
CA ASP A 312 -3.74 10.83 -14.07
C ASP A 312 -5.14 11.44 -13.82
N ALA A 313 -5.21 12.54 -13.06
CA ALA A 313 -6.49 13.21 -12.80
C ALA A 313 -7.14 13.75 -14.10
N ILE A 314 -6.35 14.28 -15.03
CA ILE A 314 -6.84 14.73 -16.34
C ILE A 314 -7.36 13.55 -17.17
N VAL A 315 -6.61 12.44 -17.23
CA VAL A 315 -7.02 11.23 -17.97
C VAL A 315 -8.30 10.65 -17.38
N ARG A 316 -8.43 10.55 -16.05
CA ARG A 316 -9.66 10.05 -15.40
C ARG A 316 -10.87 10.95 -15.67
N ALA A 317 -10.66 12.24 -15.92
CA ALA A 317 -11.73 13.15 -16.32
C ALA A 317 -12.29 12.84 -17.73
N GLU A 318 -11.56 12.10 -18.58
CA GLU A 318 -12.05 11.65 -19.90
C GLU A 318 -13.15 10.60 -19.80
N GLY A 319 -13.24 9.87 -18.68
CA GLY A 319 -14.22 8.82 -18.47
C GLY A 319 -13.79 7.45 -19.01
N PRO A 320 -14.74 6.54 -19.29
CA PRO A 320 -14.45 5.12 -19.52
C PRO A 320 -13.76 4.81 -20.86
N GLU A 321 -13.63 5.80 -21.75
CA GLU A 321 -13.02 5.63 -23.07
C GLU A 321 -11.48 5.66 -23.01
N LEU A 322 -10.88 6.18 -21.94
CA LEU A 322 -9.45 6.23 -21.74
C LEU A 322 -9.14 5.92 -20.27
N VAL A 323 -8.83 4.66 -19.97
CA VAL A 323 -8.73 4.17 -18.59
C VAL A 323 -7.27 3.98 -18.22
N LEU A 324 -6.86 4.50 -17.07
CA LEU A 324 -5.56 4.20 -16.49
C LEU A 324 -5.50 2.70 -16.12
N LEU A 325 -4.62 1.97 -16.80
CA LEU A 325 -4.34 0.56 -16.51
C LEU A 325 -3.32 0.42 -15.39
N GLU A 326 -2.21 1.17 -15.50
CA GLU A 326 -1.08 1.06 -14.57
C GLU A 326 -0.31 2.38 -14.46
N ARG A 327 0.28 2.62 -13.28
CA ARG A 327 1.17 3.76 -12.99
C ARG A 327 2.54 3.25 -12.60
N ASN A 328 3.59 3.96 -13.00
CA ASN A 328 4.98 3.64 -12.66
C ASN A 328 5.32 2.17 -12.99
N PHE A 329 4.89 1.71 -14.17
CA PHE A 329 5.17 0.35 -14.64
C PHE A 329 6.66 0.20 -14.85
N ARG A 330 7.28 -0.70 -14.10
CA ARG A 330 8.74 -0.92 -14.12
C ARG A 330 9.04 -2.34 -14.55
N THR A 331 9.89 -2.46 -15.57
CA THR A 331 10.59 -3.70 -15.90
C THR A 331 12.01 -3.61 -15.35
N THR A 332 12.81 -4.66 -15.57
CA THR A 332 14.24 -4.64 -15.25
C THR A 332 15.02 -3.56 -16.01
N GLU A 333 14.51 -3.09 -17.14
CA GLU A 333 15.24 -2.22 -18.07
C GLU A 333 14.57 -0.86 -18.26
N GLU A 334 13.27 -0.73 -17.97
CA GLU A 334 12.49 0.45 -18.33
C GLU A 334 11.45 0.82 -17.27
N GLU A 335 11.10 2.11 -17.23
CA GLU A 335 10.03 2.66 -16.41
C GLU A 335 9.06 3.42 -17.33
N ILE A 336 7.75 3.19 -17.21
CA ILE A 336 6.69 3.93 -17.92
C ILE A 336 5.79 4.58 -16.88
N ASP A 337 5.64 5.90 -16.99
CA ASP A 337 4.94 6.67 -15.96
C ASP A 337 3.44 6.32 -15.89
N LEU A 338 2.74 6.27 -17.04
CA LEU A 338 1.35 5.78 -17.11
C LEU A 338 1.11 4.90 -18.35
N ILE A 339 0.34 3.83 -18.18
CA ILE A 339 -0.20 3.00 -19.26
C ILE A 339 -1.72 3.12 -19.25
N LEU A 340 -2.30 3.50 -20.38
CA LEU A 340 -3.75 3.66 -20.54
C LEU A 340 -4.29 2.62 -21.51
N THR A 341 -5.51 2.13 -21.27
CA THR A 341 -6.28 1.43 -22.31
C THR A 341 -6.98 2.44 -23.20
N ASN A 342 -6.95 2.18 -24.51
CA ASN A 342 -7.57 3.02 -25.51
C ASN A 342 -8.92 2.44 -25.95
N GLY A 343 -9.99 2.96 -25.38
CA GLY A 343 -11.37 2.67 -25.78
C GLY A 343 -11.99 3.77 -26.65
N LEU A 344 -11.19 4.71 -27.18
CA LEU A 344 -11.70 5.86 -27.92
C LEU A 344 -12.23 5.44 -29.30
N LEU A 345 -13.52 5.68 -29.53
CA LEU A 345 -14.22 5.24 -30.74
C LEU A 345 -14.10 6.21 -31.94
N HIS A 346 -13.64 7.43 -31.71
CA HIS A 346 -13.54 8.42 -32.78
C HIS A 346 -12.56 7.92 -33.88
N PRO A 347 -12.88 8.07 -35.19
CA PRO A 347 -12.09 7.50 -36.29
C PRO A 347 -10.59 7.81 -36.25
N PHE A 348 -10.23 9.03 -35.83
CA PHE A 348 -8.83 9.43 -35.61
C PHE A 348 -8.06 8.49 -34.69
N TRP A 349 -8.65 8.08 -33.55
CA TRP A 349 -8.03 7.21 -32.56
C TRP A 349 -8.06 5.75 -33.01
N ALA A 350 -9.19 5.31 -33.57
CA ALA A 350 -9.34 3.96 -34.09
C ALA A 350 -8.32 3.64 -35.21
N ALA A 351 -8.03 4.62 -36.08
CA ALA A 351 -7.05 4.48 -37.16
C ALA A 351 -5.60 4.26 -36.68
N GLN A 352 -5.30 4.59 -35.42
CA GLN A 352 -3.97 4.35 -34.85
C GLN A 352 -3.75 2.86 -34.52
N HIS A 353 -4.82 2.05 -34.41
CA HIS A 353 -4.75 0.64 -34.02
C HIS A 353 -3.91 0.42 -32.75
N SER A 354 -4.08 1.30 -31.76
CA SER A 354 -3.29 1.32 -30.53
C SER A 354 -4.17 0.92 -29.35
N PRO A 355 -4.22 -0.36 -28.93
CA PRO A 355 -5.02 -0.78 -27.78
C PRO A 355 -4.55 -0.16 -26.46
N ILE A 356 -3.28 0.22 -26.35
CA ILE A 356 -2.74 0.96 -25.21
C ILE A 356 -2.15 2.30 -25.63
N VAL A 357 -2.13 3.27 -24.71
CA VAL A 357 -1.45 4.57 -24.84
C VAL A 357 -0.38 4.66 -23.77
N LEU A 358 0.85 5.01 -24.15
CA LEU A 358 1.91 5.27 -23.17
C LEU A 358 1.96 6.76 -22.85
N VAL A 359 2.22 7.09 -21.59
CA VAL A 359 2.44 8.47 -21.16
C VAL A 359 3.77 8.58 -20.42
N GLU A 360 4.56 9.58 -20.81
CA GLU A 360 5.81 9.95 -20.15
C GLU A 360 5.72 11.39 -19.64
N CYS A 361 6.09 11.63 -18.41
CA CYS A 361 6.02 12.90 -17.69
C CYS A 361 7.42 13.37 -17.29
N LYS A 362 7.82 14.56 -17.76
CA LYS A 362 9.09 15.20 -17.39
C LYS A 362 8.87 16.57 -16.77
N ASN A 363 9.04 16.65 -15.46
CA ASN A 363 8.97 17.92 -14.72
C ASN A 363 10.38 18.51 -14.48
N TRP A 364 11.13 18.74 -15.56
CA TRP A 364 12.48 19.32 -15.50
C TRP A 364 12.46 20.84 -15.52
N ALA A 365 13.54 21.48 -15.07
CA ALA A 365 13.64 22.95 -15.08
C ALA A 365 13.83 23.43 -16.51
N GLU A 366 14.69 22.73 -17.23
CA GLU A 366 15.00 22.98 -18.62
C GLU A 366 14.00 22.29 -19.55
N ARG A 367 13.97 22.75 -20.80
CA ARG A 367 13.20 22.12 -21.86
C ARG A 367 13.75 20.73 -22.15
N VAL A 368 12.86 19.78 -22.42
CA VAL A 368 13.22 18.40 -22.74
C VAL A 368 13.92 18.33 -24.11
N GLY A 369 15.06 17.64 -24.12
CA GLY A 369 15.92 17.41 -25.29
C GLY A 369 15.56 16.15 -26.08
N ILE A 370 16.19 16.00 -27.26
CA ILE A 370 15.93 14.90 -28.20
C ILE A 370 16.15 13.50 -27.61
N ASP A 371 17.09 13.34 -26.67
CA ASP A 371 17.45 12.03 -26.14
C ASP A 371 16.31 11.39 -25.35
N ALA A 372 15.56 12.19 -24.60
CA ALA A 372 14.38 11.71 -23.87
C ALA A 372 13.28 11.23 -24.84
N LEU A 373 13.11 11.90 -25.99
CA LEU A 373 12.17 11.45 -27.02
C LEU A 373 12.60 10.11 -27.61
N ARG A 374 13.89 9.92 -27.90
CA ARG A 374 14.41 8.65 -28.44
C ARG A 374 14.20 7.47 -27.48
N VAL A 375 14.38 7.69 -26.18
CA VAL A 375 14.08 6.67 -25.17
C VAL A 375 12.60 6.33 -25.19
N PHE A 376 11.72 7.33 -25.27
CA PHE A 376 10.28 7.08 -25.36
C PHE A 376 9.83 6.45 -26.69
N GLU A 377 10.51 6.75 -27.81
CA GLU A 377 10.32 6.07 -29.09
C GLU A 377 10.60 4.57 -28.95
N SER A 378 11.73 4.18 -28.32
CA SER A 378 12.07 2.77 -28.08
C SER A 378 10.97 2.06 -27.29
N LYS A 379 10.46 2.69 -26.22
CA LYS A 379 9.36 2.12 -25.41
C LYS A 379 8.10 1.82 -26.22
N LEU A 380 7.81 2.60 -27.26
CA LEU A 380 6.68 2.33 -28.18
C LEU A 380 7.02 1.19 -29.16
N GLU A 381 8.23 1.21 -29.73
CA GLU A 381 8.70 0.18 -30.67
C GLU A 381 8.75 -1.22 -30.02
N ASP A 382 9.25 -1.29 -28.79
CA ASP A 382 9.44 -2.53 -28.03
C ASP A 382 8.11 -3.23 -27.66
N ARG A 383 6.97 -2.57 -27.89
CA ARG A 383 5.62 -3.07 -27.56
C ARG A 383 4.92 -3.69 -28.77
N ALA A 384 5.68 -4.00 -29.82
CA ALA A 384 5.28 -4.82 -30.97
C ALA A 384 3.94 -4.39 -31.61
N GLY A 385 3.67 -3.08 -31.64
CA GLY A 385 2.46 -2.51 -32.23
C GLY A 385 1.23 -2.45 -31.29
N LEU A 386 1.32 -2.91 -30.05
CA LEU A 386 0.27 -2.70 -29.04
C LEU A 386 0.19 -1.22 -28.60
N ALA A 387 1.33 -0.53 -28.61
CA ALA A 387 1.42 0.90 -28.32
C ALA A 387 1.89 1.67 -29.55
N ARG A 388 0.94 2.33 -30.23
CA ARG A 388 1.19 3.23 -31.38
C ARG A 388 0.79 4.68 -31.09
N VAL A 389 0.31 4.96 -29.88
CA VAL A 389 0.01 6.31 -29.41
C VAL A 389 0.81 6.58 -28.14
N GLY A 390 1.55 7.68 -28.14
CA GLY A 390 2.31 8.15 -27.00
C GLY A 390 1.94 9.59 -26.64
N ILE A 391 1.93 9.91 -25.35
CA ILE A 391 1.75 11.27 -24.84
C ILE A 391 3.01 11.62 -24.03
N PHE A 392 3.79 12.57 -24.54
CA PHE A 392 4.97 13.08 -23.85
C PHE A 392 4.64 14.43 -23.22
N VAL A 393 4.70 14.50 -21.90
CA VAL A 393 4.30 15.65 -21.09
C VAL A 393 5.54 16.33 -20.49
N SER A 394 5.63 17.65 -20.60
CA SER A 394 6.72 18.43 -20.00
C SER A 394 6.25 19.78 -19.46
N MET A 395 6.51 20.06 -18.18
CA MET A 395 6.14 21.36 -17.59
C MET A 395 6.90 22.54 -18.20
N SER A 396 8.18 22.36 -18.53
CA SER A 396 9.02 23.40 -19.16
C SER A 396 8.97 23.38 -20.68
N GLY A 397 8.24 22.41 -21.27
CA GLY A 397 8.12 22.21 -22.71
C GLY A 397 9.35 21.56 -23.34
N PHE A 398 9.54 21.81 -24.63
CA PHE A 398 10.43 21.04 -25.51
C PHE A 398 11.38 21.92 -26.30
N THR A 399 12.61 21.44 -26.48
CA THR A 399 13.62 22.12 -27.32
C THR A 399 13.26 22.07 -28.80
N LYS A 400 13.88 22.92 -29.63
CA LYS A 400 13.68 22.87 -31.10
C LYS A 400 14.08 21.51 -31.70
N PRO A 401 15.25 20.92 -31.37
CA PRO A 401 15.61 19.58 -31.86
C PRO A 401 14.60 18.49 -31.47
N PHE A 402 14.00 18.57 -30.27
CA PHE A 402 12.92 17.67 -29.88
C PHE A 402 11.73 17.80 -30.84
N LYS A 403 11.26 19.03 -31.10
CA LYS A 403 10.11 19.28 -31.98
C LYS A 403 10.39 18.84 -33.43
N ASP A 404 11.59 19.10 -33.94
CA ASP A 404 12.00 18.70 -35.28
C ASP A 404 12.06 17.16 -35.40
N ARG A 405 12.59 16.48 -34.37
CA ARG A 405 12.54 15.01 -34.29
C ARG A 405 11.12 14.48 -34.20
N LEU A 406 10.27 15.08 -33.36
CA LEU A 406 8.88 14.66 -33.19
C LEU A 406 8.15 14.61 -34.53
N LYS A 407 8.30 15.64 -35.38
CA LYS A 407 7.75 15.67 -36.74
C LYS A 407 8.28 14.54 -37.61
N SER A 408 9.58 14.23 -37.50
CA SER A 408 10.20 13.11 -38.21
C SER A 408 9.77 11.74 -37.69
N VAL A 409 9.31 11.61 -36.44
CA VAL A 409 8.79 10.35 -35.89
C VAL A 409 7.41 10.07 -36.45
N GLN A 410 6.56 11.09 -36.57
CA GLN A 410 5.20 10.94 -37.10
C GLN A 410 5.18 10.38 -38.54
N SER A 411 6.23 10.64 -39.34
CA SER A 411 6.33 10.12 -40.71
C SER A 411 6.80 8.68 -40.80
N LYS A 412 7.17 8.06 -39.67
CA LYS A 412 7.58 6.65 -39.58
C LYS A 412 6.43 5.77 -39.09
N SER A 413 6.59 4.45 -39.23
CA SER A 413 5.61 3.44 -38.82
C SER A 413 5.44 3.24 -37.30
N VAL A 414 6.20 3.96 -36.46
CA VAL A 414 6.24 3.81 -34.99
C VAL A 414 4.92 4.22 -34.33
N GLY A 415 4.19 5.18 -34.91
CA GLY A 415 2.91 5.67 -34.39
C GLY A 415 2.89 7.17 -34.18
N VAL A 416 1.93 7.66 -33.40
CA VAL A 416 1.72 9.09 -33.12
C VAL A 416 2.15 9.44 -31.70
N ILE A 417 3.07 10.40 -31.58
CA ILE A 417 3.48 10.95 -30.29
C ILE A 417 2.99 12.39 -30.16
N PHE A 418 2.24 12.68 -29.10
CA PHE A 418 1.80 14.04 -28.77
C PHE A 418 2.73 14.68 -27.75
N ALA A 419 3.14 15.90 -28.00
CA ALA A 419 3.92 16.68 -27.04
C ALA A 419 3.00 17.68 -26.30
N VAL A 420 2.82 17.48 -25.00
CA VAL A 420 1.97 18.29 -24.11
C VAL A 420 2.85 19.13 -23.19
N THR A 421 2.62 20.43 -23.13
CA THR A 421 3.39 21.36 -22.30
C THR A 421 2.63 21.71 -21.02
N GLY A 422 3.33 22.27 -20.03
CA GLY A 422 2.70 22.80 -18.82
C GLY A 422 1.61 23.84 -19.10
N ASP A 423 1.78 24.67 -20.14
CA ASP A 423 0.76 25.65 -20.52
C ASP A 423 -0.49 24.99 -21.11
N ASP A 424 -0.33 23.88 -21.85
CA ASP A 424 -1.47 23.11 -22.33
C ASP A 424 -2.21 22.46 -21.16
N LEU A 425 -1.50 21.90 -20.17
CA LEU A 425 -2.13 21.34 -18.97
C LEU A 425 -2.91 22.41 -18.19
N ARG A 426 -2.34 23.61 -18.02
CA ARG A 426 -3.03 24.75 -17.40
C ARG A 426 -4.26 25.15 -18.22
N ALA A 427 -4.17 25.16 -19.54
CA ALA A 427 -5.30 25.47 -20.42
C ALA A 427 -6.40 24.41 -20.33
N LEU A 428 -6.04 23.12 -20.37
CA LEU A 428 -6.97 21.99 -20.22
C LEU A 428 -7.75 22.08 -18.92
N VAL A 429 -7.05 22.30 -17.80
CA VAL A 429 -7.66 22.40 -16.47
C VAL A 429 -8.54 23.65 -16.35
N SER A 430 -8.03 24.83 -16.74
CA SER A 430 -8.76 26.09 -16.60
C SER A 430 -10.00 26.18 -17.50
N ARG A 431 -9.89 25.68 -18.74
CA ARG A 431 -11.00 25.64 -19.70
C ARG A 431 -11.91 24.42 -19.51
N ARG A 432 -11.54 23.49 -18.62
CA ARG A 432 -12.20 22.19 -18.45
C ARG A 432 -12.34 21.45 -19.80
N GLN A 433 -11.34 21.58 -20.65
CA GLN A 433 -11.31 20.99 -21.97
C GLN A 433 -10.85 19.52 -21.85
N ARG A 434 -11.48 18.63 -22.60
CA ARG A 434 -11.05 17.23 -22.69
C ARG A 434 -9.68 17.13 -23.36
N LEU A 435 -8.77 16.37 -22.74
CA LEU A 435 -7.46 16.04 -23.26
C LEU A 435 -7.57 15.41 -24.65
N THR A 436 -8.49 14.45 -24.85
CA THR A 436 -8.61 13.74 -26.13
C THR A 436 -9.07 14.66 -27.28
N GLU A 437 -9.93 15.63 -26.99
CA GLU A 437 -10.33 16.66 -27.95
C GLU A 437 -9.19 17.61 -28.29
N TRP A 438 -8.45 18.05 -27.27
CA TRP A 438 -7.28 18.90 -27.44
C TRP A 438 -6.19 18.19 -28.24
N LEU A 439 -5.90 16.92 -27.95
CA LEU A 439 -4.91 16.11 -28.66
C LEU A 439 -5.28 15.95 -30.13
N ARG A 440 -6.55 15.72 -30.46
CA ARG A 440 -7.01 15.62 -31.86
C ARG A 440 -6.94 16.96 -32.60
N GLY A 441 -7.10 18.08 -31.90
CA GLY A 441 -7.00 19.42 -32.46
C GLY A 441 -5.58 19.96 -32.38
N GLU A 442 -5.31 20.75 -31.34
CA GLU A 442 -4.03 21.45 -31.12
C GLU A 442 -2.83 20.49 -31.02
N GLY A 443 -3.02 19.34 -30.35
CA GLY A 443 -1.97 18.33 -30.22
C GLY A 443 -1.56 17.74 -31.56
N ALA A 444 -2.52 17.44 -32.43
CA ALA A 444 -2.29 16.90 -33.77
C ALA A 444 -1.60 17.93 -34.66
N LEU A 445 -2.06 19.19 -34.65
CA LEU A 445 -1.38 20.28 -35.36
C LEU A 445 0.10 20.38 -34.96
N ARG A 446 0.38 20.27 -33.66
CA ARG A 446 1.76 20.29 -33.14
C ARG A 446 2.56 19.05 -33.55
N ALA A 447 1.96 17.87 -33.51
CA ALA A 447 2.60 16.61 -33.89
C ALA A 447 2.96 16.59 -35.38
N PHE A 448 2.02 16.99 -36.24
CA PHE A 448 2.16 16.92 -37.71
C PHE A 448 2.71 18.21 -38.35
N GLY A 449 2.83 19.30 -37.59
CA GLY A 449 3.50 20.52 -38.02
C GLY A 449 2.76 21.36 -39.05
N GLN A 450 1.42 21.44 -38.96
CA GLN A 450 0.58 22.33 -39.78
C GLN A 450 0.46 23.73 -39.18
#